data_AF-A0A7C3UN35-F1
#
_entry.id   AF-A0A7C3UN35-F1
#
_cell.length_a   1.000
_cell.length_b   1.000
_cell.length_c   1.000
_cell.angle_alpha   90.00
_cell.angle_beta   90.00
_cell.angle_gamma   90.00
#
_symmetry.space_group_name_H-M   'P 1'
#
loop_
_entity.id
_entity.type
_entity.pdbx_description
1 polymer ?
#
loop_
_entity_poly.entity_id
_entity_poly.type
_entity_poly.pdbx_seq_one_letter_code
_entity_poly.pdbx_strand_id
1 'polypeptide(L)' 'EPFPDLSPTLWDGKARKMALTLRDLGIITGYDDGTFRPDQPLTRLEGVLLLYRILAFLGKVPPLENPRKGKI' A
#
# COMPACT_ATOMS: atom_id res chain seq x y z
N GLU A 1 7.24 13.31 6.38
CA GLU A 1 5.90 12.68 6.55
C GLU A 1 5.63 11.71 5.41
N PRO A 2 4.86 10.63 5.61
CA PRO A 2 4.44 9.74 4.52
C PRO A 2 3.51 10.45 3.52
N PHE A 3 3.65 10.08 2.25
CA PHE A 3 2.82 10.50 1.11
C PHE A 3 2.69 12.03 0.95
N PRO A 4 3.81 12.75 0.77
CA PRO A 4 3.80 14.20 0.56
C PRO A 4 3.17 14.62 -0.77
N ASP A 5 3.07 13.69 -1.72
CA ASP A 5 2.50 13.85 -3.06
C ASP A 5 0.97 13.75 -3.09
N LEU A 6 0.34 13.39 -1.96
CA LEU A 6 -1.12 13.46 -1.81
C LEU A 6 -1.52 14.85 -1.33
N SER A 7 -1.98 15.69 -2.26
CA SER A 7 -2.49 17.03 -1.95
C SER A 7 -3.53 16.98 -0.83
N PRO A 8 -3.48 17.90 0.16
CA PRO A 8 -4.48 18.00 1.23
C PRO A 8 -5.92 18.17 0.74
N THR A 9 -6.13 18.59 -0.51
CA THR A 9 -7.45 18.79 -1.12
C THR A 9 -7.86 17.67 -2.08
N LEU A 10 -6.98 16.70 -2.35
CA LEU A 10 -7.30 15.59 -3.26
C LEU A 10 -8.46 14.78 -2.69
N TRP A 11 -9.57 14.76 -3.44
CA TRP A 11 -10.84 14.17 -3.01
C TRP A 11 -11.31 14.68 -1.63
N ASP A 12 -11.35 16.00 -1.46
CA ASP A 12 -11.71 16.67 -0.21
C ASP A 12 -10.82 16.23 0.98
N GLY A 13 -9.55 15.94 0.71
CA GLY A 13 -8.58 15.47 1.72
C GLY A 13 -8.74 14.03 2.16
N LYS A 14 -9.68 13.28 1.57
CA LYS A 14 -9.93 11.87 1.92
C LYS A 14 -8.84 10.94 1.38
N ALA A 15 -8.22 11.29 0.25
CA ALA A 15 -7.21 10.44 -0.39
C ALA A 15 -6.03 10.15 0.55
N ARG A 16 -5.47 11.19 1.18
CA ARG A 16 -4.36 11.04 2.12
C ARG A 16 -4.75 10.20 3.33
N LYS A 17 -5.93 10.47 3.92
CA LYS A 17 -6.43 9.69 5.06
C LYS A 17 -6.58 8.21 4.70
N MET A 18 -7.13 7.90 3.53
CA MET A 18 -7.29 6.53 3.05
C MET A 18 -5.93 5.83 2.87
N ALA A 19 -4.98 6.49 2.20
CA ALA A 19 -3.65 5.94 1.99
C ALA A 19 -2.94 5.64 3.32
N LEU A 20 -3.01 6.56 4.29
CA LEU A 20 -2.43 6.34 5.62
C LEU A 20 -3.08 5.15 6.34
N THR A 21 -4.42 5.05 6.32
CA THR A 21 -5.12 3.89 6.89
C THR A 21 -4.66 2.59 6.24
N LEU A 22 -4.64 2.51 4.90
CA LEU A 22 -4.21 1.31 4.19
C LEU A 22 -2.75 0.94 4.47
N ARG A 23 -1.90 1.96 4.69
CA ARG A 23 -0.50 1.76 5.05
C ARG A 23 -0.36 1.18 6.45
N ASP A 24 -1.11 1.72 7.41
CA ASP A 24 -1.08 1.26 8.79
C ASP A 24 -1.67 -0.16 8.93
N LEU A 25 -2.57 -0.56 8.02
CA LEU A 25 -3.06 -1.93 7.86
C LEU A 25 -2.09 -2.87 7.11
N GLY A 26 -0.95 -2.37 6.63
CA GLY A 26 0.04 -3.15 5.87
C GLY A 26 -0.40 -3.53 4.45
N ILE A 27 -1.48 -2.94 3.95
CA ILE A 27 -2.03 -3.22 2.61
C ILE A 27 -1.20 -2.50 1.54
N ILE A 28 -0.78 -1.27 1.82
CA ILE A 28 0.14 -0.51 0.97
C ILE A 28 1.38 -0.10 1.76
N THR A 29 2.45 0.23 1.04
CA THR A 29 3.69 0.75 1.63
C THR A 29 4.09 2.10 1.05
N GLY A 30 3.67 2.38 -0.19
CA GLY A 30 4.26 3.43 -1.01
C GLY A 30 5.58 3.00 -1.63
N TYR A 31 6.29 3.98 -2.16
CA TYR A 31 7.60 3.82 -2.77
C TYR A 31 8.72 4.20 -1.80
N ASP A 32 9.96 3.84 -2.12
CA ASP A 32 11.14 4.06 -1.25
C ASP A 32 11.42 5.54 -0.97
N ASP A 33 10.95 6.43 -1.85
CA ASP A 33 11.00 7.90 -1.69
C ASP A 33 9.90 8.45 -0.77
N GLY A 34 9.05 7.59 -0.21
CA GLY A 34 7.94 7.95 0.67
C GLY A 34 6.68 8.44 -0.04
N THR A 35 6.61 8.34 -1.38
CA THR A 35 5.46 8.77 -2.19
C THR A 35 4.38 7.69 -2.35
N PHE A 36 3.16 8.09 -2.69
CA PHE A 36 2.04 7.20 -3.04
C PHE A 36 1.88 7.01 -4.56
N ARG A 37 2.09 8.08 -5.32
CA ARG A 37 1.98 8.22 -6.79
C ARG A 37 0.57 7.96 -7.33
N PRO A 38 -0.43 8.80 -6.97
CA PRO A 38 -1.84 8.54 -7.27
C PRO A 38 -2.16 8.46 -8.76
N ASP A 39 -1.41 9.17 -9.60
CA ASP A 39 -1.62 9.22 -11.05
C ASP A 39 -0.75 8.20 -11.81
N GLN A 40 0.12 7.47 -11.12
CA GLN A 40 0.95 6.44 -11.74
C GLN A 40 0.12 5.15 -11.90
N PRO A 41 -0.02 4.61 -13.12
CA PRO A 41 -0.65 3.31 -13.32
C PRO A 41 0.12 2.20 -12.61
N LEU A 42 -0.61 1.28 -11.99
CA LEU A 42 0.00 0.07 -11.41
C LEU A 42 0.43 -0.88 -12.53
N THR A 43 1.60 -1.49 -12.36
CA THR A 43 1.97 -2.69 -13.10
C THR A 43 1.06 -3.86 -12.70
N ARG A 44 0.99 -4.89 -13.56
CA ARG A 44 0.24 -6.12 -13.26
C ARG A 44 0.68 -6.77 -11.94
N LEU A 45 1.98 -6.78 -11.68
CA LEU A 45 2.53 -7.35 -10.45
C LEU A 45 2.12 -6.55 -9.21
N GLU A 46 2.23 -5.22 -9.26
CA GLU A 46 1.79 -4.35 -8.16
C GLU A 46 0.29 -4.50 -7.89
N GLY A 47 -0.54 -4.57 -8.93
CA GLY A 47 -1.98 -4.79 -8.79
C GLY A 47 -2.32 -6.14 -8.15
N VAL A 48 -1.65 -7.23 -8.56
CA VAL A 48 -1.82 -8.55 -7.94
C VAL A 48 -1.35 -8.54 -6.50
N LEU A 49 -0.24 -7.86 -6.19
CA LEU A 49 0.29 -7.76 -4.83
C LEU A 49 -0.67 -7.01 -3.90
N LEU A 50 -1.27 -5.92 -4.39
CA LEU A 50 -2.29 -5.17 -3.66
C LEU A 50 -3.51 -6.06 -3.34
N LEU A 51 -4.05 -6.75 -4.36
CA LEU A 51 -5.16 -7.70 -4.20
C LEU A 51 -4.83 -8.79 -3.18
N TYR A 52 -3.63 -9.37 -3.26
CA TYR A 52 -3.19 -10.39 -2.31
C TYR A 52 -3.18 -9.85 -0.88
N ARG A 53 -2.60 -8.67 -0.65
CA ARG A 53 -2.54 -8.06 0.69
C ARG A 53 -3.93 -7.77 1.24
N ILE A 54 -4.88 -7.34 0.40
CA ILE A 54 -6.29 -7.19 0.78
C ILE A 54 -6.89 -8.54 1.20
N LEU A 55 -6.71 -9.59 0.41
CA LEU A 55 -7.20 -10.93 0.75
C LEU A 55 -6.59 -11.48 2.03
N ALA A 56 -5.29 -11.22 2.25
CA ALA A 56 -4.59 -11.61 3.46
C ALA A 56 -5.12 -10.88 4.69
N PHE A 57 -5.34 -9.56 4.58
CA PHE A 57 -5.96 -8.75 5.63
C PHE A 57 -7.36 -9.26 6.00
N LEU A 58 -8.13 -9.73 5.02
CA LEU A 58 -9.45 -10.33 5.22
C LEU A 58 -9.41 -11.78 5.74
N GLY A 59 -8.22 -12.35 5.97
CA GLY A 59 -8.05 -13.74 6.42
C GLY A 59 -8.44 -14.79 5.37
N LYS A 60 -8.47 -14.42 4.08
CA LYS A 60 -8.84 -15.32 2.98
C LYS A 60 -7.64 -16.08 2.40
N VAL A 61 -6.44 -15.55 2.60
CA VAL A 61 -5.17 -16.18 2.24
C VAL A 61 -4.16 -15.92 3.38
N PRO A 62 -3.11 -16.74 3.54
CA PRO A 62 -2.06 -16.43 4.49
C PRO A 62 -1.37 -15.10 4.14
N PRO A 63 -0.83 -14.35 5.13
CA PRO A 63 0.01 -13.20 4.85
C PRO A 63 1.23 -13.58 4.00
N LEU A 64 1.73 -12.64 3.20
CA LEU A 64 3.01 -12.83 2.52
C LEU A 64 4.13 -12.88 3.56
N GLU A 65 4.52 -14.09 3.96
CA GLU A 65 5.79 -14.28 4.64
C GLU A 65 6.91 -13.98 3.66
N ASN A 66 7.82 -13.09 4.06
CA ASN A 66 9.04 -12.90 3.29
C ASN A 66 9.86 -14.20 3.43
N PRO A 67 10.07 -14.98 2.36
CA PRO A 67 10.77 -16.27 2.44
C PRO A 67 12.25 -16.14 2.84
N ARG A 68 12.77 -14.90 2.93
CA ARG A 68 14.13 -14.59 3.43
C ARG A 68 14.16 -14.20 4.91
N LYS A 69 13.01 -13.93 5.54
CA LYS A 69 12.90 -13.52 6.94
C LYS A 69 12.91 -14.78 7.82
N GLY A 70 14.09 -15.38 7.98
CA GLY A 70 14.27 -16.65 8.70
C GLY A 70 15.47 -17.49 8.23
N LYS A 71 16.16 -17.05 7.17
CA LYS A 71 17.46 -17.60 6.75
C LYS A 71 18.57 -16.60 7.04
N ILE A 72 18.87 -16.43 8.33
CA ILE A 72 20.09 -15.80 8.84
C ILE A 72 20.50 -16.54 10.11
#